data_AF-A0A9Q0DSA0-F1
#
_entry.id   AF-A0A9Q0DSA0-F1
#
_cell.length_a   1.000
_cell.length_b   1.000
_cell.length_c   1.000
_cell.angle_alpha   90.00
_cell.angle_beta   90.00
_cell.angle_gamma   90.00
#
_symmetry.space_group_name_H-M   'P 1'
#
loop_
_entity.id
_entity.type
_entity.pdbx_description
1 polymer ?
#
loop_
_entity_poly.entity_id
_entity_poly.type
_entity_poly.pdbx_seq_one_letter_code
_entity_poly.pdbx_strand_id
1 'polypeptide(L)'
;EVEQQIRVKRELSQLIMETELLRQDKDTADVTQNFYLTRKIKDLQVFTGHLQELLGEQRSLQQRLMKPLCQTSLPIEAHLHRNVVDLIQMVVDFINNLESHMTTLGTLPSLSHNMAQLNHGLAQQMTLAGGVEQLSQQVLRLRDLHHRRDPSPSR
;
A
#
# COMPACT_ATOMS: atom_id res chain seq x y z
N GLU A 1 82.87 61.60 -14.89
CA GLU A 1 81.91 60.92 -15.80
C GLU A 1 81.70 59.44 -15.45
N VAL A 2 82.76 58.61 -15.36
CA VAL A 2 82.65 57.17 -15.05
C VAL A 2 82.06 56.88 -13.65
N GLU A 3 82.45 57.65 -12.63
CA GLU A 3 81.89 57.49 -11.27
C GLU A 3 80.40 57.82 -11.20
N GLN A 4 79.96 58.86 -11.93
CA GLN A 4 78.53 59.17 -12.07
C GLN A 4 77.77 58.02 -12.73
N GLN A 5 78.31 57.44 -13.81
CA GLN A 5 77.69 56.30 -14.48
C GLN A 5 77.58 55.07 -13.56
N ILE A 6 78.61 54.78 -12.76
CA ILE A 6 78.56 53.68 -11.78
C ILE A 6 77.49 53.95 -10.72
N ARG A 7 77.38 55.18 -10.23
CA ARG A 7 76.37 55.57 -9.23
C ARG A 7 74.95 55.42 -9.76
N VAL A 8 74.68 55.96 -10.95
CA VAL A 8 73.38 55.84 -11.62
C VAL A 8 73.02 54.38 -11.90
N LYS A 9 73.99 53.57 -12.33
CA LYS A 9 73.77 52.14 -12.60
C LYS A 9 73.42 51.36 -11.33
N ARG A 10 74.04 51.71 -10.19
CA ARG A 10 73.72 51.12 -8.89
C ARG A 10 72.32 51.51 -8.42
N GLU A 11 71.94 52.78 -8.56
CA GLU A 11 70.60 53.27 -8.23
C GLU A 11 69.53 52.56 -9.08
N LEU A 12 69.79 52.37 -10.39
CA LEU A 12 68.89 51.63 -11.28
C LEU A 12 68.72 50.17 -10.86
N SER A 13 69.82 49.45 -10.57
CA SER A 13 69.75 48.07 -10.09
C SER A 13 68.96 47.95 -8.79
N GLN A 14 69.11 48.91 -7.89
CA GLN A 14 68.37 48.93 -6.62
C GLN A 14 66.87 49.14 -6.85
N LEU A 15 66.49 50.07 -7.74
CA LEU A 15 65.08 50.29 -8.10
C LEU A 15 64.44 49.06 -8.75
N ILE A 16 65.17 48.36 -9.62
CA ILE A 16 64.69 47.13 -10.26
C ILE A 16 64.40 46.06 -9.20
N MET A 17 65.33 45.86 -8.26
CA MET A 17 65.16 44.88 -7.19
C MET A 17 63.97 45.21 -6.28
N GLU A 18 63.77 46.47 -5.93
CA GLU A 18 62.62 46.93 -5.16
C GLU A 18 61.30 46.71 -5.92
N THR A 19 61.30 46.96 -7.22
CA THR A 19 60.13 46.71 -8.09
C THR A 19 59.79 45.22 -8.16
N GLU A 20 60.80 44.35 -8.26
CA GLU A 20 60.61 42.89 -8.24
C GLU A 20 60.06 42.38 -6.91
N LEU A 21 60.56 42.90 -5.79
CA LEU A 21 60.03 42.59 -4.45
C LEU A 21 58.56 42.98 -4.32
N LEU A 22 58.21 44.21 -4.71
CA LEU A 22 56.82 44.67 -4.67
C LEU A 22 55.91 43.85 -5.60
N ARG A 23 56.42 43.42 -6.75
CA ARG A 23 55.67 42.54 -7.66
C ARG A 23 55.43 41.17 -7.01
N GLN A 24 56.45 40.58 -6.41
CA GLN A 24 56.33 39.30 -5.72
C GLN A 24 55.38 39.36 -4.52
N ASP A 25 55.43 40.43 -3.74
CA ASP A 25 54.49 40.66 -2.62
C ASP A 25 53.06 40.77 -3.12
N LYS A 26 52.83 41.46 -4.23
CA LYS A 26 51.51 41.55 -4.87
C LYS A 26 51.03 40.19 -5.38
N ASP A 27 51.90 39.45 -6.05
CA ASP A 27 51.57 38.15 -6.66
C ASP A 27 51.29 37.08 -5.58
N THR A 28 51.89 37.22 -4.40
CA THR A 28 51.71 36.29 -3.26
C THR A 28 50.73 36.79 -2.20
N ALA A 29 50.17 37.99 -2.36
CA ALA A 29 49.36 38.64 -1.34
C ALA A 29 48.14 37.81 -0.92
N ASP A 30 47.58 37.01 -1.82
CA ASP A 30 46.38 36.22 -1.57
C ASP A 30 46.61 35.03 -0.62
N VAL A 31 47.87 34.67 -0.36
CA VAL A 31 48.30 33.62 0.56
C VAL A 31 49.22 34.12 1.68
N THR A 32 49.84 35.29 1.54
CA THR A 32 50.72 35.86 2.58
C THR A 32 50.02 36.93 3.42
N GLN A 33 49.13 37.72 2.82
CA GLN A 33 48.52 38.86 3.52
C GLN A 33 47.27 38.43 4.27
N ASN A 34 47.24 38.81 5.55
CA ASN A 34 46.16 38.46 6.47
C ASN A 34 44.77 38.93 5.99
N PHE A 35 44.70 40.05 5.27
CA PHE A 35 43.45 40.56 4.71
C PHE A 35 42.77 39.56 3.76
N TYR A 36 43.51 39.04 2.78
CA TYR A 36 42.97 38.08 1.80
C TYR A 36 42.71 36.72 2.44
N LEU A 37 43.59 36.26 3.33
CA LEU A 37 43.41 35.03 4.09
C LEU A 37 42.16 35.07 4.96
N THR A 38 41.96 36.15 5.73
CA THR A 38 40.77 36.34 6.58
C THR A 38 39.50 36.33 5.75
N ARG A 39 39.52 36.94 4.57
CA ARG A 39 38.38 36.89 3.64
C ARG A 39 38.10 35.47 3.16
N LYS A 40 39.11 34.76 2.65
CA LYS A 40 38.96 33.36 2.21
C LYS A 40 38.45 32.45 3.33
N ILE A 41 38.93 32.64 4.56
CA ILE A 41 38.48 31.88 5.74
C ILE A 41 37.00 32.17 6.03
N LYS A 42 36.57 33.44 5.99
CA LYS A 42 35.15 33.79 6.17
C LYS A 42 34.26 33.15 5.11
N ASP A 43 34.67 33.19 3.85
CA ASP A 43 33.92 32.59 2.75
C ASP A 43 33.78 31.06 2.94
N LEU A 44 34.85 30.38 3.36
CA LEU A 44 34.83 28.95 3.70
C LEU A 44 33.96 28.64 4.92
N GLN A 45 33.97 29.49 5.95
CA GLN A 45 33.14 29.33 7.13
C GLN A 45 31.65 29.44 6.78
N VAL A 46 31.27 30.42 5.95
CA VAL A 46 29.89 30.58 5.47
C VAL A 46 29.46 29.36 4.66
N PHE A 47 30.29 28.92 3.72
CA PHE A 47 30.00 27.73 2.92
C PHE A 47 29.84 26.48 3.79
N THR A 48 30.72 26.29 4.77
CA THR A 48 30.65 25.17 5.72
C THR A 48 29.37 25.25 6.57
N GLY A 49 28.97 26.45 6.98
CA GLY A 49 27.69 26.68 7.67
C GLY A 49 26.49 26.22 6.83
N HIS A 50 26.43 26.64 5.57
CA HIS A 50 25.37 26.19 4.66
C HIS A 50 25.35 24.66 4.46
N LEU A 51 26.51 24.01 4.39
CA LEU A 51 26.58 22.55 4.30
C LEU A 51 26.05 21.86 5.57
N GLN A 52 26.35 22.42 6.75
CA GLN A 52 25.83 21.89 8.02
C GLN A 52 24.31 22.03 8.10
N GLU A 53 23.75 23.16 7.64
CA GLU A 53 22.31 23.38 7.55
C GLU A 53 21.65 22.36 6.61
N LEU A 54 22.20 22.17 5.40
CA LEU A 54 21.70 21.18 4.44
C LEU A 54 21.71 19.75 4.99
N LEU A 55 22.77 19.36 5.71
CA LEU A 55 22.84 18.06 6.37
C LEU A 55 21.81 17.93 7.50
N GLY A 56 21.55 19.02 8.23
CA GLY A 56 20.49 19.10 9.23
C GLY A 56 19.11 18.87 8.62
N GLU A 57 18.81 19.57 7.52
CA GLU A 57 17.55 19.43 6.79
C GLU A 57 17.39 18.03 6.17
N GLN A 58 18.46 17.46 5.59
CA GLN A 58 18.44 16.09 5.09
C GLN A 58 18.12 15.09 6.21
N ARG A 59 18.76 15.23 7.37
CA ARG A 59 18.48 14.37 8.54
C ARG A 59 17.04 14.56 9.04
N SER A 60 16.56 15.79 9.10
CA SER A 60 15.18 16.12 9.47
C SER A 60 14.18 15.47 8.50
N LEU A 61 14.44 15.57 7.20
CA LEU A 61 13.62 14.95 6.16
C LEU A 61 13.61 13.42 6.28
N GLN A 62 14.77 12.80 6.47
CA GLN A 62 14.86 11.35 6.72
C GLN A 62 14.04 10.95 7.94
N GLN A 63 14.16 11.67 9.06
CA GLN A 63 13.37 11.40 10.26
C GLN A 63 11.86 11.54 9.99
N ARG A 64 11.45 12.54 9.20
CA ARG A 64 10.05 12.72 8.82
C ARG A 64 9.53 11.62 7.89
N LEU A 65 10.35 11.15 6.95
CA LEU A 65 10.00 10.06 6.04
C LEU A 65 10.00 8.69 6.73
N MET A 66 10.86 8.51 7.75
CA MET A 66 10.89 7.32 8.59
C MET A 66 9.73 7.29 9.61
N LYS A 67 9.11 8.44 9.91
CA LYS A 67 7.88 8.45 10.70
C LYS A 67 6.76 7.83 9.86
N PRO A 68 6.22 6.68 10.25
CA PRO A 68 5.19 6.03 9.47
C PRO A 68 3.95 6.93 9.44
N LEU A 69 3.42 7.20 8.25
CA LEU A 69 2.24 8.04 7.99
C LEU A 69 0.97 7.51 8.67
N CYS A 70 1.00 6.26 9.11
CA CYS A 70 -0.01 5.60 9.91
C CYS A 70 0.72 4.73 10.93
N GLN A 71 0.25 4.63 12.17
CA GLN A 71 0.77 3.70 13.19
C GLN A 71 0.54 2.21 12.84
N THR A 72 0.64 1.83 11.56
CA THR A 72 0.27 0.51 11.02
C THR A 72 1.33 -0.11 10.11
N SER A 73 2.25 0.67 9.54
CA SER A 73 3.35 0.12 8.76
C SER A 73 4.54 -0.15 9.68
N LEU A 74 4.67 -1.39 10.15
CA LEU A 74 5.94 -1.86 10.67
C LEU A 74 7.02 -1.61 9.60
N PRO A 75 8.22 -1.14 9.98
CA PRO A 75 9.33 -1.06 9.06
C PRO A 75 9.72 -2.48 8.64
N ILE A 76 9.23 -2.90 7.47
CA ILE A 76 9.61 -4.17 6.85
C ILE A 76 10.87 -3.89 6.04
N GLU A 77 11.91 -4.69 6.21
CA GLU A 77 13.11 -4.60 5.39
C GLU A 77 12.77 -4.84 3.91
N ALA A 78 13.39 -4.09 2.99
CA ALA A 78 13.05 -4.12 1.57
C ALA A 78 13.12 -5.53 0.95
N HIS A 79 14.02 -6.38 1.47
CA HIS A 79 14.16 -7.76 1.01
C HIS A 79 12.98 -8.67 1.40
N LEU A 80 12.17 -8.26 2.38
CA LEU A 80 10.99 -9.00 2.86
C LEU A 80 9.68 -8.50 2.25
N HIS A 81 9.68 -7.37 1.53
CA HIS A 81 8.44 -6.77 0.98
C HIS A 81 7.70 -7.74 0.06
N ARG A 82 8.41 -8.43 -0.82
CA ARG A 82 7.82 -9.44 -1.72
C ARG A 82 7.09 -10.54 -0.93
N ASN A 83 7.76 -11.09 0.09
CA ASN A 83 7.20 -12.16 0.91
C ASN A 83 5.96 -11.70 1.69
N VAL A 84 5.95 -10.46 2.18
CA VAL A 84 4.80 -9.90 2.90
C VAL A 84 3.62 -9.66 1.96
N VAL A 85 3.87 -9.15 0.75
CA VAL A 85 2.83 -8.99 -0.27
C VAL A 85 2.21 -10.34 -0.63
N ASP A 86 3.04 -11.35 -0.88
CA ASP A 86 2.58 -12.71 -1.19
C ASP A 86 1.76 -13.31 -0.04
N LEU A 87 2.19 -13.09 1.21
CA LEU A 87 1.46 -13.54 2.41
C LEU A 87 0.11 -12.84 2.56
N ILE A 88 0.07 -11.51 2.39
CA ILE A 88 -1.19 -10.74 2.49
C ILE A 88 -2.17 -11.21 1.41
N GLN A 89 -1.70 -11.44 0.19
CA GLN A 89 -2.54 -11.97 -0.88
C GLN A 89 -3.14 -13.33 -0.50
N MET A 90 -2.32 -14.24 0.02
CA MET A 90 -2.78 -15.56 0.48
C MET A 90 -3.83 -15.47 1.60
N VAL A 91 -3.66 -14.53 2.53
CA VAL A 91 -4.63 -14.29 3.62
C VAL A 91 -5.94 -13.76 3.07
N VAL A 92 -5.90 -12.82 2.12
CA VAL A 92 -7.12 -12.29 1.47
C VAL A 92 -7.86 -13.39 0.72
N ASP A 93 -7.14 -14.22 -0.04
CA ASP A 93 -7.73 -15.34 -0.77
C ASP A 93 -8.36 -16.37 0.17
N PHE A 94 -7.70 -16.65 1.30
CA PHE A 94 -8.24 -17.52 2.34
C PHE A 94 -9.52 -16.95 2.96
N ILE A 95 -9.55 -15.66 3.30
CA ILE A 95 -10.74 -15.01 3.87
C ILE A 95 -11.92 -15.09 2.89
N ASN A 96 -11.69 -14.78 1.62
CA ASN A 96 -12.73 -14.87 0.58
C ASN A 96 -13.27 -16.30 0.42
N ASN A 97 -12.38 -17.29 0.46
CA ASN A 97 -12.76 -18.70 0.36
C ASN A 97 -13.60 -19.13 1.58
N LEU A 98 -13.18 -18.73 2.78
CA LEU A 98 -13.88 -19.02 4.02
C LEU A 98 -15.27 -18.38 4.03
N GLU A 99 -15.38 -17.12 3.62
CA GLU A 99 -16.65 -16.41 3.51
C GLU A 99 -17.62 -17.12 2.56
N SER A 100 -17.16 -17.52 1.37
CA SER A 100 -17.95 -18.31 0.42
C SER A 100 -18.45 -19.63 1.01
N HIS A 101 -17.60 -20.34 1.74
CA HIS A 101 -18.00 -21.56 2.46
C HIS A 101 -19.04 -21.30 3.53
N MET A 102 -18.89 -20.23 4.31
CA MET A 102 -19.86 -19.84 5.33
C MET A 102 -21.21 -19.44 4.72
N THR A 103 -21.22 -18.70 3.61
CA THR A 103 -22.45 -18.36 2.88
C THR A 103 -23.15 -19.63 2.40
N THR A 104 -22.39 -20.58 1.85
CA THR A 104 -22.95 -21.87 1.39
C THR A 104 -23.57 -22.64 2.57
N LEU A 105 -22.89 -22.73 3.70
CA LEU A 105 -23.45 -23.34 4.92
C LEU A 105 -24.67 -22.58 5.46
N GLY A 106 -24.68 -21.25 5.32
CA GLY A 106 -25.82 -20.39 5.67
C GLY A 106 -27.07 -20.63 4.84
N THR A 107 -26.97 -21.26 3.67
CA THR A 107 -28.13 -21.72 2.88
C THR A 107 -28.66 -23.10 3.30
N LEU A 108 -27.94 -23.84 4.14
CA LEU A 108 -28.38 -25.16 4.61
C LEU A 108 -29.67 -25.12 5.46
N PRO A 109 -29.90 -24.10 6.32
CA PRO A 109 -31.18 -23.93 7.01
C PRO A 109 -32.37 -23.71 6.06
N SER A 110 -32.19 -23.03 4.92
CA SER A 110 -33.28 -22.85 3.94
C SER A 110 -33.59 -24.16 3.22
N LEU A 111 -32.59 -25.02 2.99
CA LEU A 111 -32.83 -26.38 2.49
C LEU A 111 -33.66 -27.22 3.47
N SER A 112 -33.35 -27.17 4.77
CA SER A 112 -34.14 -27.85 5.80
C SER A 112 -35.58 -27.33 5.86
N HIS A 113 -35.76 -26.01 5.78
CA HIS A 113 -37.10 -25.40 5.71
C HIS A 113 -37.89 -25.85 4.48
N ASN A 114 -37.27 -25.83 3.31
CA ASN A 114 -37.89 -26.26 2.05
C ASN A 114 -38.28 -27.75 2.10
N MET A 115 -37.44 -28.59 2.71
CA MET A 115 -37.73 -30.01 2.90
C MET A 115 -38.93 -30.24 3.84
N ALA A 116 -39.03 -29.46 4.92
CA ALA A 116 -40.20 -29.51 5.81
C ALA A 116 -41.49 -29.08 5.09
N GLN A 117 -41.42 -28.02 4.27
CA GLN A 117 -42.56 -27.58 3.46
C GLN A 117 -43.01 -28.65 2.45
N LEU A 118 -42.05 -29.30 1.77
CA LEU A 118 -42.35 -30.41 0.85
C LEU A 118 -43.01 -31.59 1.56
N ASN A 119 -42.48 -32.00 2.72
CA ASN A 119 -43.07 -33.07 3.52
C ASN A 119 -44.50 -32.74 3.96
N HIS A 120 -44.76 -31.48 4.32
CA HIS A 120 -46.11 -31.03 4.65
C HIS A 120 -47.06 -31.11 3.44
N GLY A 121 -46.62 -30.64 2.27
CA GLY A 121 -47.39 -30.75 1.03
C GLY A 121 -47.69 -32.20 0.64
N LEU A 122 -46.70 -33.10 0.80
CA LEU A 122 -46.89 -34.53 0.57
C LEU A 122 -47.96 -35.13 1.51
N ALA A 123 -47.92 -34.79 2.79
CA ALA A 123 -48.92 -35.26 3.76
C ALA A 123 -50.35 -34.76 3.41
N GLN A 124 -50.48 -33.52 2.95
CA GLN A 124 -51.75 -32.98 2.46
C GLN A 124 -52.25 -33.75 1.23
N GLN A 125 -51.37 -34.07 0.27
CA GLN A 125 -51.74 -34.86 -0.90
C GLN A 125 -52.16 -36.28 -0.54
N MET A 126 -51.48 -36.94 0.39
CA MET A 126 -51.88 -38.26 0.87
C MET A 126 -53.27 -38.23 1.53
N THR A 127 -53.57 -37.17 2.27
CA THR A 127 -54.89 -36.97 2.90
C THR A 127 -55.98 -36.79 1.84
N LEU A 128 -55.72 -35.97 0.82
CA LEU A 128 -56.65 -35.77 -0.30
C LEU A 128 -56.86 -37.07 -1.10
N ALA A 129 -55.78 -37.81 -1.38
CA ALA A 129 -55.85 -39.09 -2.08
C ALA A 129 -56.73 -40.10 -1.32
N GLY A 130 -56.57 -40.19 0.01
CA GLY A 130 -57.43 -41.01 0.86
C GLY A 130 -58.90 -40.57 0.84
N GLY A 131 -59.16 -39.25 0.85
CA GLY A 131 -60.51 -38.71 0.71
C GLY A 131 -61.15 -39.05 -0.64
N VAL A 132 -60.38 -38.93 -1.74
CA VAL A 132 -60.83 -39.32 -3.09
C VAL A 132 -61.11 -40.82 -3.16
N GLU A 133 -60.27 -41.65 -2.55
CA GLU A 133 -60.50 -43.09 -2.48
C GLU A 133 -61.79 -43.43 -1.72
N GLN A 134 -62.02 -42.81 -0.57
CA GLN A 134 -63.26 -42.99 0.20
C GLN A 134 -64.49 -42.56 -0.58
N LEU A 135 -64.44 -41.41 -1.26
CA LEU A 135 -65.54 -40.92 -2.08
C LEU A 135 -65.82 -41.87 -3.25
N SER A 136 -64.77 -42.37 -3.91
CA SER A 136 -64.87 -43.37 -4.98
C SER A 136 -65.56 -44.65 -4.49
N GLN A 137 -65.16 -45.17 -3.32
CA GLN A 137 -65.81 -46.32 -2.70
C GLN A 137 -67.29 -46.05 -2.38
N GLN A 138 -67.63 -44.85 -1.89
CA GLN A 138 -69.01 -44.47 -1.61
C GLN A 138 -69.86 -44.42 -2.89
N VAL A 139 -69.33 -43.85 -3.98
CA VAL A 139 -70.00 -43.81 -5.29
C VAL A 139 -70.25 -45.22 -5.83
N LEU A 140 -69.27 -46.12 -5.71
CA LEU A 140 -69.44 -47.52 -6.11
C LEU A 140 -70.54 -48.22 -5.30
N ARG A 141 -70.54 -48.07 -3.97
CA ARG A 141 -71.61 -48.62 -3.12
C ARG A 141 -72.98 -48.08 -3.48
N LEU A 142 -73.09 -46.78 -3.75
CA LEU A 142 -74.35 -46.16 -4.17
C LEU A 142 -74.82 -46.68 -5.54
N ARG A 143 -73.89 -46.91 -6.48
CA ARG A 143 -74.19 -47.54 -7.77
C ARG A 143 -74.71 -48.98 -7.58
N ASP A 144 -74.06 -49.77 -6.74
CA ASP A 144 -74.47 -51.16 -6.47
C ASP A 144 -75.85 -51.23 -5.81
N LEU A 145 -76.16 -50.29 -4.91
CA LEU A 145 -77.49 -50.17 -4.29
C LEU A 145 -78.57 -49.76 -5.30
N HIS A 146 -78.27 -48.85 -6.23
CA HIS A 146 -79.19 -48.51 -7.31
C HIS A 146 -79.38 -49.69 -8.28
N HIS A 147 -78.31 -50.43 -8.60
CA HIS A 147 -78.37 -51.62 -9.47
C HIS A 147 -79.15 -52.78 -8.83
N ARG A 148 -79.18 -52.87 -7.49
CA ARG A 148 -80.05 -53.80 -6.76
C ARG A 148 -81.51 -53.34 -6.66
N ARG A 149 -81.80 -52.04 -6.83
CA ARG A 149 -83.15 -51.47 -6.70
C ARG A 149 -83.93 -51.49 -8.03
N ASP A 150 -83.24 -51.48 -9.16
CA ASP A 150 -83.83 -51.73 -10.48
C ASP A 150 -83.37 -53.09 -11.04
N PRO A 151 -84.12 -54.19 -10.80
CA PRO A 151 -83.98 -55.36 -11.66
C PRO A 151 -84.59 -54.99 -13.01
N SER A 152 -83.76 -54.67 -14.00
CA SER A 152 -84.23 -54.71 -15.39
C SER A 152 -84.75 -56.12 -15.70
N PRO A 153 -85.92 -56.25 -16.36
CA PRO A 153 -86.55 -57.54 -16.61
C PRO A 153 -85.68 -58.32 -17.60
N SER A 154 -85.29 -59.53 -17.21
CA SER A 154 -84.67 -60.48 -18.13
C SER A 154 -85.76 -61.19 -18.92
N ARG A 155 -85.77 -60.93 -20.23
CA ARG A 155 -86.55 -61.60 -21.30
C ARG A 155 -88.06 -61.42 -21.29
#